data_AF-A0AAW7DE42-F1
#
_entry.id   AF-A0AAW7DE42-F1
#
_cell.length_a   1.000
_cell.length_b   1.000
_cell.length_c   1.000
_cell.angle_alpha   90.00
_cell.angle_beta   90.00
_cell.angle_gamma   90.00
#
_symmetry.space_group_name_H-M   'P 1'
#
loop_
_entity.id
_entity.type
_entity.pdbx_description
1 polymer ?
#
loop_
_entity_poly.entity_id
_entity_poly.type
_entity_poly.pdbx_seq_one_letter_code
_entity_poly.pdbx_strand_id
1 'polypeptide(L)'
;MISKMSFIGKVGITIIYNEYTILKSWWKTALLLFAIQAIIFVVLSVWKMKTTKRLKQLLLPFIFLSIGIIGLIYTYYDFTETSHRLLKKTFHFGFYIFWLTWFGNCIFFMSKQKKKLEEIPQETEVY
;
A
#
# COMPACT_ATOMS: atom_id res chain seq x y z
N MET A 1 12.60 30.40 11.43
CA MET A 1 12.50 28.99 11.87
C MET A 1 11.46 28.21 11.04
N ILE A 2 11.70 28.00 9.73
CA ILE A 2 10.74 27.29 8.84
C ILE A 2 11.43 26.35 7.83
N SER A 3 12.68 25.95 8.08
CA SER A 3 13.53 25.25 7.10
C SER A 3 13.70 23.74 7.36
N LYS A 4 12.99 23.16 8.34
CA LYS A 4 13.17 21.75 8.75
C LYS A 4 11.92 20.89 8.66
N MET A 5 10.95 21.25 7.82
CA MET A 5 9.79 20.39 7.58
C MET A 5 9.98 19.64 6.27
N SER A 6 10.03 18.31 6.35
CA SER A 6 10.17 17.43 5.18
C SER A 6 9.12 17.78 4.13
N PHE A 7 9.52 17.92 2.87
CA PHE A 7 8.63 18.22 1.74
C PHE A 7 7.41 17.27 1.70
N ILE A 8 7.59 16.03 2.16
CA ILE A 8 6.54 15.02 2.29
C ILE A 8 5.41 15.46 3.25
N GLY A 9 5.75 16.16 4.33
CA GLY A 9 4.78 16.64 5.32
C GLY A 9 3.98 17.84 4.82
N LYS A 10 4.59 18.74 4.04
CA LYS A 10 3.88 19.87 3.41
C LYS A 10 2.87 19.39 2.37
N VAL A 11 3.23 18.39 1.56
CA VAL A 11 2.31 17.81 0.56
C VAL A 11 1.14 17.10 1.24
N GLY A 12 1.38 16.35 2.32
CA GLY A 12 0.30 15.69 3.08
C GLY A 12 -0.70 16.65 3.73
N ILE A 13 -0.22 17.77 4.28
CA ILE A 13 -1.07 18.76 4.99
C ILE A 13 -1.91 19.60 4.01
N THR A 14 -1.39 19.94 2.83
CA THR A 14 -2.17 20.66 1.80
C THR A 14 -3.29 19.79 1.20
N ILE A 15 -3.14 18.46 1.22
CA ILE A 15 -4.18 17.52 0.75
C ILE A 15 -5.40 17.51 1.70
N ILE A 16 -5.17 17.57 3.02
CA ILE A 16 -6.22 17.50 4.05
C ILE A 16 -7.21 18.67 3.94
N TYR A 17 -6.72 19.89 3.67
CA TYR A 17 -7.60 21.07 3.53
C TYR A 17 -8.54 21.02 2.30
N ASN A 18 -8.31 20.10 1.37
CA ASN A 18 -9.07 20.02 0.12
C ASN A 18 -10.05 18.81 0.09
N GLU A 19 -10.17 18.05 1.19
CA GLU A 19 -10.95 16.81 1.30
C GLU A 19 -12.41 16.95 0.84
N TYR A 20 -13.06 18.09 1.10
CA TYR A 20 -14.46 18.31 0.70
C TYR A 20 -14.67 18.48 -0.82
N THR A 21 -13.64 18.86 -1.60
CA THR A 21 -13.75 18.94 -3.07
C THR A 21 -13.20 17.70 -3.78
N ILE A 22 -12.28 16.97 -3.13
CA ILE A 22 -11.69 15.74 -3.68
C ILE A 22 -12.73 14.62 -3.74
N LEU A 23 -13.60 14.50 -2.72
CA LEU A 23 -14.71 13.54 -2.69
C LEU A 23 -15.74 13.78 -3.83
N LYS A 24 -15.79 14.98 -4.41
CA LYS A 24 -16.66 15.32 -5.55
C LYS A 24 -16.08 14.87 -6.90
N SER A 25 -14.78 14.59 -6.97
CA SER A 25 -14.06 14.28 -8.21
C SER A 25 -13.45 12.89 -8.16
N TRP A 26 -14.15 11.91 -8.73
CA TRP A 26 -13.77 10.49 -8.73
C TRP A 26 -12.32 10.21 -9.16
N TRP A 27 -11.80 10.94 -10.17
CA TRP A 27 -10.40 10.80 -10.61
C TRP A 27 -9.37 11.22 -9.55
N LYS A 28 -9.67 12.20 -8.70
CA LYS A 28 -8.76 12.65 -7.63
C LYS A 28 -8.69 11.61 -6.52
N THR A 29 -9.83 11.01 -6.15
CA THR A 29 -9.87 9.92 -5.18
C THR A 29 -9.13 8.68 -5.71
N ALA A 30 -9.32 8.32 -6.97
CA ALA A 30 -8.60 7.20 -7.58
C ALA A 30 -7.07 7.41 -7.56
N LEU A 31 -6.62 8.63 -7.87
CA LEU A 31 -5.19 8.99 -7.81
C LEU A 31 -4.65 8.94 -6.37
N LEU A 32 -5.44 9.38 -5.39
CA LEU A 32 -5.06 9.30 -3.98
C LEU A 32 -4.91 7.84 -3.50
N LEU A 33 -5.89 6.98 -3.80
CA LEU A 33 -5.85 5.55 -3.47
C LEU A 33 -4.67 4.86 -4.16
N PHE A 34 -4.37 5.23 -5.40
CA PHE A 34 -3.20 4.74 -6.14
C PHE A 34 -1.88 5.17 -5.48
N ALA A 35 -1.77 6.44 -5.07
CA ALA A 35 -0.58 6.94 -4.38
C ALA A 35 -0.35 6.21 -3.06
N ILE A 36 -1.40 5.96 -2.28
CA ILE A 36 -1.35 5.18 -1.05
C ILE A 36 -0.87 3.75 -1.34
N GLN A 37 -1.43 3.08 -2.35
CA GLN A 37 -0.98 1.75 -2.79
C GLN A 37 0.51 1.73 -3.17
N ALA A 38 0.97 2.72 -3.93
CA ALA A 38 2.37 2.83 -4.33
C ALA A 38 3.29 2.97 -3.11
N ILE A 39 2.91 3.79 -2.12
CA ILE A 39 3.68 3.95 -0.87
C ILE A 39 3.79 2.62 -0.13
N ILE A 40 2.68 1.89 0.04
CA ILE A 40 2.66 0.60 0.74
C ILE A 40 3.55 -0.42 0.02
N PHE A 41 3.45 -0.48 -1.30
CA PHE A 41 4.28 -1.36 -2.11
C PHE A 41 5.78 -1.06 -1.92
N VAL A 42 6.16 0.21 -1.95
CA VAL A 42 7.55 0.64 -1.71
C VAL A 42 8.00 0.27 -0.29
N VAL A 43 7.18 0.52 0.73
CA VAL A 43 7.51 0.17 2.13
C VAL A 43 7.73 -1.34 2.29
N LEU A 44 6.83 -2.17 1.74
CA LEU A 44 6.97 -3.63 1.76
C LEU A 44 8.21 -4.10 0.99
N SER A 45 8.53 -3.47 -0.14
CA SER A 45 9.71 -3.78 -0.96
C SER A 45 11.02 -3.45 -0.23
N VAL A 46 11.13 -2.25 0.32
CA VAL A 46 12.31 -1.81 1.09
C VAL A 46 12.52 -2.69 2.31
N TRP A 47 11.43 -3.02 3.04
CA TRP A 47 11.51 -3.92 4.19
C TRP A 47 12.05 -5.31 3.81
N LYS A 48 11.59 -5.84 2.68
CA LYS A 48 12.05 -7.12 2.15
C LYS A 48 13.53 -7.10 1.80
N MET A 49 14.03 -6.00 1.21
CA MET A 49 15.45 -5.86 0.88
C MET A 49 16.33 -5.80 2.13
N LYS A 50 15.88 -5.09 3.18
CA LYS A 50 16.66 -4.91 4.43
C LYS A 50 16.68 -6.16 5.32
N THR A 51 15.70 -7.05 5.19
CA THR A 51 15.51 -8.16 6.12
C THR A 51 16.00 -9.49 5.57
N THR A 52 17.04 -10.08 6.19
CA THR A 52 17.59 -11.37 5.77
C THR A 52 16.75 -12.56 6.24
N LYS A 53 16.16 -12.49 7.44
CA LYS A 53 15.42 -13.59 8.09
C LYS A 53 13.99 -13.73 7.54
N ARG A 54 13.62 -14.94 7.09
CA ARG A 54 12.30 -15.26 6.50
C ARG A 54 11.13 -14.90 7.43
N LEU A 55 11.21 -15.25 8.72
CA LEU A 55 10.15 -14.94 9.70
C LEU A 55 9.90 -13.43 9.84
N LYS A 56 10.97 -12.62 9.93
CA LYS A 56 10.85 -11.15 10.03
C LYS A 56 10.33 -10.52 8.74
N GLN A 57 10.57 -11.17 7.60
CA GLN A 57 10.06 -10.73 6.31
C GLN A 57 8.55 -10.99 6.18
N LEU A 58 8.01 -12.06 6.79
CA LEU A 58 6.56 -12.34 6.79
C LEU A 58 5.78 -11.50 7.81
N LEU A 59 6.43 -11.06 8.88
CA LEU A 59 5.79 -10.34 9.98
C LEU A 59 5.18 -9.00 9.53
N LEU A 60 5.89 -8.23 8.69
CA LEU A 60 5.38 -6.94 8.20
C LEU A 60 4.18 -7.07 7.24
N PRO A 61 4.21 -7.93 6.19
CA PRO A 61 3.03 -8.24 5.39
C PRO A 61 1.84 -8.72 6.22
N PHE A 62 2.08 -9.50 7.27
CA PHE A 62 1.02 -9.99 8.15
C PHE A 62 0.35 -8.84 8.93
N ILE A 63 1.13 -7.90 9.48
CA ILE A 63 0.59 -6.70 10.14
C ILE A 63 -0.22 -5.87 9.16
N PHE A 64 0.31 -5.63 7.96
CA PHE A 64 -0.39 -4.88 6.91
C PHE A 64 -1.67 -5.59 6.45
N LEU A 65 -1.68 -6.93 6.44
CA LEU A 65 -2.88 -7.72 6.16
C LEU A 65 -3.96 -7.47 7.22
N SER A 66 -3.60 -7.53 8.52
CA SER A 66 -4.54 -7.27 9.62
C SER A 66 -5.10 -5.86 9.58
N ILE A 67 -4.26 -4.86 9.33
CA ILE A 67 -4.69 -3.46 9.11
C ILE A 67 -5.66 -3.38 7.93
N GLY A 68 -5.40 -4.11 6.85
CA GLY A 68 -6.26 -4.14 5.69
C GLY A 68 -7.65 -4.73 5.96
N ILE A 69 -7.73 -5.79 6.78
CA ILE A 69 -9.01 -6.37 7.20
C ILE A 69 -9.82 -5.37 8.03
N ILE A 70 -9.17 -4.72 9.01
CA ILE A 70 -9.82 -3.71 9.85
C ILE A 70 -10.32 -2.55 8.99
N GLY A 71 -9.48 -2.03 8.09
CA GLY A 71 -9.87 -0.94 7.21
C GLY A 71 -11.01 -1.30 6.24
N LEU A 72 -11.06 -2.54 5.75
CA LEU A 72 -12.17 -3.03 4.93
C LEU A 72 -13.49 -3.06 5.72
N ILE A 73 -13.44 -3.53 6.97
CA ILE A 73 -14.61 -3.54 7.86
C ILE A 73 -15.09 -2.11 8.11
N TYR A 74 -14.20 -1.17 8.42
CA TYR A 74 -14.55 0.24 8.56
C TYR A 74 -15.15 0.82 7.28
N THR A 75 -14.55 0.52 6.12
CA THR A 75 -15.07 0.97 4.81
C THR A 75 -16.47 0.40 4.57
N TYR A 76 -16.70 -0.86 4.94
CA TYR A 76 -18.00 -1.52 4.81
C TYR A 76 -19.05 -0.86 5.70
N TYR A 77 -18.73 -0.57 6.96
CA TYR A 77 -19.63 0.15 7.87
C TYR A 77 -19.90 1.57 7.39
N ASP A 78 -18.87 2.31 6.99
CA ASP A 78 -19.00 3.66 6.44
C ASP A 78 -19.91 3.69 5.22
N PHE A 79 -19.72 2.75 4.28
CA PHE A 79 -20.59 2.59 3.11
C PHE A 79 -22.01 2.14 3.44
N THR A 80 -22.24 1.48 4.57
CA THR A 80 -23.56 1.02 4.99
C THR A 80 -24.32 2.14 5.70
N GLU A 81 -23.67 2.87 6.62
CA GLU A 81 -24.28 3.95 7.39
C GLU A 81 -24.42 5.26 6.60
N THR A 82 -23.41 5.64 5.82
CA THR A 82 -23.45 6.85 4.96
C THR A 82 -23.96 6.55 3.54
N SER A 83 -24.93 5.64 3.44
CA SER A 83 -25.72 5.34 2.23
C SER A 83 -26.60 6.52 1.75
N HIS A 84 -26.22 7.78 2.00
CA HIS A 84 -26.90 8.94 1.47
C HIS A 84 -26.61 9.09 -0.03
N ARG A 85 -27.23 8.23 -0.86
CA ARG A 85 -27.75 8.43 -2.25
C ARG A 85 -26.90 9.17 -3.31
N LEU A 86 -25.68 9.63 -3.00
CA LEU A 86 -24.85 10.57 -3.77
C LEU A 86 -23.52 9.97 -4.23
N LEU A 87 -23.06 8.87 -3.63
CA LEU A 87 -21.82 8.21 -4.01
C LEU A 87 -22.09 7.24 -5.17
N LYS A 88 -21.68 7.63 -6.39
CA LYS A 88 -21.85 6.81 -7.61
C LYS A 88 -21.27 5.40 -7.40
N LYS A 89 -21.91 4.37 -7.97
CA LYS A 89 -21.46 2.95 -7.94
C LYS A 89 -19.96 2.76 -8.22
N THR A 90 -19.36 3.64 -9.00
CA THR A 90 -17.93 3.60 -9.34
C THR A 90 -16.98 3.95 -8.20
N PHE A 91 -17.46 4.62 -7.16
CA PHE A 91 -16.69 4.85 -5.94
C PHE A 91 -16.52 3.57 -5.13
N HIS A 92 -17.61 2.79 -4.95
CA HIS A 92 -17.55 1.49 -4.29
C HIS A 92 -16.57 0.54 -4.99
N PHE A 93 -16.63 0.48 -6.33
CA PHE A 93 -15.75 -0.36 -7.12
C PHE A 93 -14.26 0.00 -6.93
N GLY A 94 -13.94 1.30 -6.86
CA GLY A 94 -12.58 1.76 -6.58
C GLY A 94 -12.04 1.31 -5.22
N PHE A 95 -12.86 1.37 -4.17
CA PHE A 95 -12.48 0.89 -2.84
C PHE A 95 -12.32 -0.63 -2.79
N TYR A 96 -13.17 -1.40 -3.47
CA TYR A 96 -12.99 -2.86 -3.57
C TYR A 96 -11.70 -3.23 -4.28
N ILE A 97 -11.36 -2.57 -5.40
CA ILE A 97 -10.09 -2.78 -6.09
C ILE A 97 -8.92 -2.40 -5.17
N PHE A 98 -9.02 -1.30 -4.42
CA PHE A 98 -7.99 -0.89 -3.47
C PHE A 98 -7.74 -1.97 -2.40
N TRP A 99 -8.78 -2.53 -1.80
CA TRP A 99 -8.62 -3.59 -0.81
C TRP A 99 -8.09 -4.89 -1.44
N LEU A 100 -8.55 -5.26 -2.63
CA LEU A 100 -8.09 -6.44 -3.35
C LEU A 100 -6.59 -6.33 -3.69
N THR A 101 -6.16 -5.17 -4.19
CA THR A 101 -4.73 -4.90 -4.48
C THR A 101 -3.89 -4.88 -3.19
N TRP A 102 -4.42 -4.36 -2.09
CA TRP A 102 -3.75 -4.41 -0.78
C TRP A 102 -3.49 -5.87 -0.33
N PHE A 103 -4.52 -6.71 -0.36
CA PHE A 103 -4.39 -8.13 0.00
C PHE A 103 -3.47 -8.86 -0.97
N GLY A 104 -3.60 -8.60 -2.28
CA GLY A 104 -2.72 -9.13 -3.31
C GLY A 104 -1.25 -8.81 -3.06
N ASN A 105 -0.94 -7.56 -2.70
CA ASN A 105 0.41 -7.13 -2.33
C ASN A 105 0.93 -7.87 -1.10
N CYS A 106 0.13 -7.96 -0.03
CA CYS A 106 0.52 -8.68 1.18
C CYS A 106 0.83 -10.17 0.90
N ILE A 107 -0.05 -10.85 0.16
CA ILE A 107 0.12 -12.25 -0.23
C ILE A 107 1.34 -12.40 -1.15
N PHE A 108 1.52 -11.50 -2.13
CA PHE A 108 2.66 -11.52 -3.03
C PHE A 108 3.99 -11.43 -2.28
N PHE A 109 4.11 -10.51 -1.33
CA PHE A 109 5.33 -10.35 -0.53
C PHE A 109 5.56 -11.51 0.45
N MET A 110 4.49 -12.17 0.90
CA MET A 110 4.53 -13.38 1.71
C MET A 110 5.00 -14.61 0.91
N SER A 111 4.50 -14.78 -0.31
CA SER A 111 4.79 -15.95 -1.17
C SER A 111 6.10 -15.85 -1.94
N LYS A 112 6.62 -14.64 -2.20
CA LYS A 112 7.83 -14.43 -2.99
C LYS A 112 9.06 -14.93 -2.22
N GLN A 113 9.44 -16.19 -2.45
CA GLN A 113 10.67 -16.78 -1.94
C GLN A 113 11.89 -15.99 -2.43
N LYS A 114 12.93 -15.90 -1.60
CA LYS A 114 14.19 -15.32 -2.02
C LYS A 114 14.74 -16.24 -3.12
N LYS A 115 14.85 -15.73 -4.35
CA LYS A 115 15.65 -16.42 -5.36
C LYS A 115 17.06 -16.49 -4.77
N LYS A 116 17.51 -17.69 -4.43
CA LYS A 116 18.93 -17.95 -4.16
C LYS A 116 19.62 -17.57 -5.47
N LEU A 117 20.39 -16.49 -5.46
CA LEU A 117 21.29 -16.20 -6.58
C LEU A 117 22.19 -17.44 -6.67
N GLU A 118 22.03 -18.23 -7.73
CA GLU A 118 22.94 -19.32 -8.02
C GLU A 118 24.33 -18.70 -8.16
N GLU A 119 25.20 -19.03 -7.22
CA GLU A 119 26.63 -18.74 -7.32
C GLU A 119 27.10 -19.44 -8.60
N ILE A 120 27.44 -18.64 -9.61
CA ILE A 120 28.07 -19.12 -10.84
C ILE A 120 29.30 -19.92 -10.38
N PRO A 121 29.42 -21.22 -10.72
CA PRO A 121 30.58 -22.00 -10.35
C PRO A 121 31.82 -21.28 -10.89
N GLN A 122 32.74 -20.89 -10.01
CA GLN A 122 34.03 -20.40 -10.43
C GLN A 122 34.73 -21.54 -11.15
N GLU A 123 34.87 -21.39 -12.47
CA GLU A 123 35.64 -22.28 -13.32
C GLU A 123 37.08 -22.26 -12.78
N THR A 124 37.44 -23.30 -12.03
CA THR A 124 38.81 -23.53 -11.58
C THR A 124 39.66 -23.77 -12.82
N GLU A 125 40.36 -22.73 -13.27
CA GLU A 125 41.45 -22.88 -14.24
C GLU A 125 42.55 -23.72 -13.60
N VAL A 126 42.64 -24.97 -14.04
CA VAL A 126 43.74 -25.89 -13.76
C VAL A 126 44.79 -25.67 -14.85
N TYR A 127 45.91 -25.03 -14.51
CA TYR A 127 47.15 -25.05 -15.30
C TYR A 127 48.15 -26.02 -14.66
#